data_AF-A0A118K1B2-F1
#
_entry.id   AF-A0A118K1B2-F1
#
_cell.length_a   1.000
_cell.length_b   1.000
_cell.length_c   1.000
_cell.angle_alpha   90.00
_cell.angle_beta   90.00
_cell.angle_gamma   90.00
#
_symmetry.space_group_name_H-M   'P 1'
#
loop_
_entity.id
_entity.type
_entity.pdbx_description
1 polymer ?
#
loop_
_entity_poly.entity_id
_entity_poly.type
_entity_poly.pdbx_seq_one_letter_code
_entity_poly.pdbx_strand_id
1 'polypeptide(L)'
;MIYAVGHISGAHMNPAVTLAFSVVGHFPWKQLTGSILASFALRILLHPIKHLGTTTPAGTDLQALIMEIIVTFTMMFVTSAVATDSKAVGELAGIAVGSAVCITSILAGNDIRGDMLQFYSSNR
;
A
#
# COMPACT_ATOMS: atom_id res chain seq x y z
N MET A 1 10.22 -0.37 6.97
CA MET A 1 10.65 -0.52 5.56
C MET A 1 11.16 0.77 4.96
N ILE A 2 10.43 1.88 5.08
CA ILE A 2 10.87 3.20 4.59
C ILE A 2 12.27 3.59 5.09
N TYR A 3 12.57 3.40 6.38
CA TYR A 3 13.93 3.67 6.90
C TYR A 3 15.01 2.68 6.42
N ALA A 4 14.64 1.45 6.09
CA ALA A 4 15.60 0.39 5.76
C ALA A 4 16.02 0.43 4.28
N VAL A 5 15.08 0.70 3.36
CA VAL A 5 15.33 0.67 1.91
C VAL A 5 14.89 1.94 1.19
N GLY A 6 14.40 2.95 1.90
CA GLY A 6 13.94 4.22 1.31
C GLY A 6 15.03 4.96 0.54
N HIS A 7 16.27 4.94 1.03
CA HIS A 7 17.43 5.53 0.34
C HIS A 7 17.86 4.77 -0.92
N ILE A 8 17.42 3.52 -1.09
CA ILE A 8 17.75 2.68 -2.26
C ILE A 8 16.66 2.77 -3.32
N SER A 9 15.39 2.64 -2.91
CA SER A 9 14.26 2.49 -3.85
C SER A 9 13.07 3.42 -3.61
N GLY A 10 13.14 4.32 -2.63
CA GLY A 10 11.96 5.05 -2.14
C GLY A 10 11.00 4.17 -1.33
N ALA A 11 11.35 2.91 -1.09
CA ALA A 11 10.51 1.90 -0.43
C ALA A 11 9.16 1.63 -1.13
N HIS A 12 9.11 1.76 -2.46
CA HIS A 12 7.95 1.39 -3.27
C HIS A 12 7.82 -0.13 -3.41
N MET A 13 7.09 -0.73 -2.46
CA MET A 13 6.85 -2.19 -2.44
C MET A 13 5.70 -2.62 -3.37
N ASN A 14 4.93 -1.66 -3.90
CA ASN A 14 3.74 -1.91 -4.70
C ASN A 14 3.96 -1.46 -6.16
N PRO A 15 3.66 -2.31 -7.16
CA PRO A 15 3.74 -1.95 -8.58
C PRO A 15 2.91 -0.72 -8.94
N ALA A 16 1.73 -0.54 -8.34
CA ALA A 16 0.85 0.61 -8.58
C ALA A 16 1.45 1.92 -8.07
N VAL A 17 2.11 1.89 -6.91
CA VAL A 17 2.82 3.04 -6.34
C VAL A 17 4.05 3.38 -7.18
N THR A 18 4.81 2.35 -7.59
CA THR A 18 5.97 2.50 -8.47
C THR A 18 5.54 3.12 -9.81
N LEU A 19 4.43 2.66 -10.40
CA LEU A 19 3.87 3.20 -11.63
C LEU A 19 3.46 4.67 -11.47
N ALA A 20 2.73 5.02 -10.41
CA ALA A 20 2.31 6.39 -10.14
C ALA A 20 3.50 7.36 -10.04
N PHE A 21 4.55 6.98 -9.32
CA PHE A 21 5.75 7.79 -9.18
C PHE A 21 6.64 7.80 -10.44
N SER A 22 6.64 6.74 -11.24
CA SER A 22 7.31 6.71 -12.54
C SER A 22 6.62 7.59 -13.58
N VAL A 23 5.28 7.67 -13.58
CA VAL A 23 4.51 8.57 -14.45
C VAL A 23 4.76 10.04 -14.11
N VAL A 24 4.92 10.36 -12.82
CA VAL A 24 5.26 11.71 -12.33
C VAL A 24 6.76 12.03 -12.51
N GLY A 25 7.53 11.14 -13.16
CA GLY A 25 8.93 11.37 -13.55
C GLY A 25 9.94 11.30 -12.41
N HIS A 26 9.52 10.87 -11.21
CA HIS A 26 10.40 10.82 -10.04
C HIS A 26 11.23 9.53 -9.95
N PHE A 27 10.86 8.46 -10.69
CA PHE A 27 11.55 7.17 -10.60
C PHE A 27 11.72 6.44 -11.96
N PRO A 28 12.84 5.72 -12.16
CA PRO A 28 13.11 5.01 -13.40
C PRO A 28 12.17 3.81 -13.61
N TRP A 29 11.64 3.67 -14.83
CA TRP A 29 10.73 2.57 -15.24
C TRP A 29 11.27 1.16 -14.97
N LYS A 30 12.58 0.98 -14.81
CA LYS A 30 13.21 -0.30 -14.45
C LYS A 30 12.82 -0.78 -13.04
N GLN A 31 12.39 0.10 -12.13
CA GLN A 31 11.88 -0.34 -10.83
C GLN A 31 10.52 -1.05 -10.93
N LEU A 32 9.73 -0.75 -11.96
CA LEU A 32 8.42 -1.39 -12.17
C LEU A 32 8.57 -2.89 -12.39
N THR A 33 9.57 -3.31 -13.17
CA THR A 33 9.82 -4.74 -13.43
C THR A 33 10.27 -5.48 -12.17
N GLY A 34 11.10 -4.84 -11.33
CA GLY A 34 11.49 -5.38 -10.02
C GLY A 34 10.30 -5.56 -9.08
N SER A 35 9.38 -4.60 -9.04
CA SER A 35 8.17 -4.66 -8.21
C SER A 35 7.20 -5.76 -8.67
N ILE A 36 7.05 -5.95 -9.99
CA ILE A 36 6.26 -7.04 -10.57
C ILE A 36 6.87 -8.40 -10.22
N LEU A 37 8.19 -8.55 -10.39
CA LEU A 37 8.89 -9.80 -10.06
C LEU A 37 8.78 -10.15 -8.57
N ALA A 38 8.93 -9.15 -7.68
CA ALA A 38 8.77 -9.35 -6.25
C ALA A 38 7.34 -9.80 -5.88
N SER A 39 6.33 -9.19 -6.51
CA SER A 39 4.92 -9.56 -6.34
C SER A 39 4.64 -11.00 -6.79
N PHE A 40 5.26 -11.43 -7.89
CA PHE A 40 5.14 -12.79 -8.41
C PHE A 40 5.87 -13.82 -7.53
N ALA A 41 7.07 -13.47 -7.04
CA ALA A 41 7.82 -14.31 -6.10
C ALA A 41 7.04 -14.51 -4.80
N LEU A 42 6.41 -13.45 -4.27
CA LEU A 42 5.56 -13.52 -3.09
C LEU A 42 4.34 -14.44 -3.31
N ARG A 43 3.71 -14.37 -4.49
CA ARG A 43 2.60 -15.26 -4.87
C ARG A 43 3.02 -16.73 -4.89
N ILE A 44 4.22 -17.04 -5.38
CA ILE A 44 4.74 -18.42 -5.41
C ILE A 44 5.04 -18.91 -3.99
N LEU A 45 5.66 -18.06 -3.17
CA LEU A 45 6.08 -18.42 -1.81
C LEU A 45 4.90 -18.62 -0.85
N LEU A 46 3.82 -17.86 -1.01
CA LEU A 46 2.65 -17.89 -0.12
C LEU A 46 1.57 -18.91 -0.53
N HIS A 47 1.76 -19.69 -1.60
CA HIS A 47 0.81 -20.75 -1.97
C HIS A 47 0.77 -21.82 -0.86
N PRO A 48 -0.41 -22.25 -0.36
CA PRO A 48 -1.76 -22.10 -0.91
C PRO A 48 -2.62 -20.98 -0.27
N ILE A 49 -2.04 -20.03 0.46
CA ILE A 49 -2.78 -18.97 1.16
C ILE A 49 -3.37 -17.98 0.14
N LYS A 50 -4.69 -18.03 -0.06
CA LYS A 50 -5.40 -17.23 -1.08
C LYS A 50 -5.97 -15.91 -0.57
N HIS A 51 -6.08 -15.75 0.74
CA HIS A 51 -6.79 -14.60 1.32
C HIS A 51 -5.84 -13.44 1.70
N LEU A 52 -4.54 -13.68 1.83
CA LEU A 52 -3.58 -12.68 2.28
C LEU A 52 -3.56 -11.42 1.40
N GLY A 53 -3.99 -10.30 1.98
CA GLY A 53 -4.00 -8.99 1.29
C GLY A 53 -5.10 -8.82 0.25
N THR A 54 -6.11 -9.72 0.21
CA THR A 54 -7.29 -9.53 -0.63
C THR A 54 -8.31 -8.62 0.05
N THR A 55 -8.89 -7.70 -0.73
CA THR A 55 -10.00 -6.83 -0.29
C THR A 55 -11.32 -7.53 -0.63
N THR A 56 -12.02 -8.03 0.39
CA THR A 56 -13.38 -8.54 0.20
C THR A 56 -14.37 -7.43 0.53
N PRO A 57 -15.23 -6.99 -0.41
CA PRO A 57 -16.23 -5.97 -0.13
C PRO A 57 -17.20 -6.47 0.94
N ALA A 58 -17.40 -5.69 2.01
CA ALA A 58 -18.39 -6.03 3.04
C ALA A 58 -19.81 -5.55 2.66
N GLY A 59 -19.91 -4.67 1.65
CA GLY A 59 -21.15 -4.08 1.13
C GLY A 59 -21.23 -4.17 -0.40
N THR A 60 -21.76 -3.12 -1.05
CA THR A 60 -21.84 -3.08 -2.52
C THR A 60 -20.48 -2.82 -3.16
N ASP A 61 -20.26 -3.36 -4.36
CA ASP A 61 -19.02 -3.14 -5.13
C ASP A 61 -18.71 -1.64 -5.34
N LEU A 62 -19.76 -0.83 -5.51
CA LEU A 62 -19.63 0.62 -5.67
C LEU A 62 -19.15 1.31 -4.39
N GLN A 63 -19.66 0.91 -3.22
CA GLN A 63 -19.21 1.43 -1.93
C GLN A 63 -17.75 1.05 -1.68
N ALA A 64 -17.37 -0.19 -1.97
CA ALA A 64 -15.99 -0.65 -1.84
C ALA A 64 -15.04 0.12 -2.78
N LEU A 65 -15.46 0.35 -4.04
CA LEU A 65 -14.69 1.15 -5.00
C LEU A 65 -14.48 2.59 -4.53
N ILE A 66 -15.53 3.24 -4.01
CA ILE A 66 -15.45 4.61 -3.48
C ILE A 66 -14.48 4.66 -2.28
N MET A 67 -14.59 3.70 -1.37
CA MET A 67 -13.70 3.60 -0.21
C MET A 67 -12.25 3.35 -0.63
N GLU A 68 -12.02 2.49 -1.62
CA GLU A 68 -10.68 2.19 -2.15
C GLU A 68 -10.03 3.43 -2.78
N ILE A 69 -10.81 4.24 -3.52
CA ILE A 69 -10.35 5.52 -4.07
C ILE A 69 -9.95 6.49 -2.96
N ILE A 70 -10.80 6.67 -1.94
CA ILE A 70 -10.54 7.60 -0.83
C ILE A 70 -9.28 7.19 -0.06
N VAL A 71 -9.18 5.91 0.32
CA VAL A 71 -8.06 5.37 1.09
C VAL A 71 -6.75 5.46 0.31
N THR A 72 -6.77 5.09 -0.98
CA THR A 72 -5.60 5.16 -1.85
C THR A 72 -5.17 6.61 -2.08
N PHE A 73 -6.13 7.52 -2.27
CA PHE A 73 -5.86 8.94 -2.42
C PHE A 73 -5.20 9.54 -1.18
N THR A 74 -5.76 9.30 0.02
CA THR A 74 -5.17 9.80 1.28
C THR A 74 -3.78 9.24 1.52
N MET A 75 -3.56 7.95 1.27
CA MET A 75 -2.25 7.30 1.41
C MET A 75 -1.22 7.90 0.44
N MET A 76 -1.58 8.08 -0.83
CA MET A 76 -0.68 8.68 -1.83
C MET A 76 -0.45 10.18 -1.59
N PHE A 77 -1.45 10.90 -1.08
CA PHE A 77 -1.30 12.30 -0.71
C PHE A 77 -0.26 12.47 0.41
N VAL A 78 -0.37 11.70 1.50
CA VAL A 78 0.61 11.76 2.60
C VAL A 78 2.00 11.33 2.13
N THR A 79 2.08 10.24 1.35
CA THR A 79 3.35 9.75 0.81
C THR A 79 4.01 10.79 -0.09
N SER A 80 3.25 11.42 -0.98
CA SER A 80 3.77 12.46 -1.87
C SER A 80 4.15 13.73 -1.11
N ALA A 81 3.34 14.19 -0.16
CA ALA A 81 3.62 15.36 0.66
C ALA A 81 4.95 15.20 1.41
N VAL A 82 5.16 14.04 2.02
CA VAL A 82 6.39 13.73 2.76
C VAL A 82 7.59 13.47 1.84
N ALA A 83 7.37 12.90 0.66
CA ALA A 83 8.46 12.59 -0.29
C ALA A 83 8.91 13.80 -1.12
N THR A 84 8.04 14.78 -1.35
CA THR A 84 8.32 15.93 -2.24
C THR A 84 8.58 17.23 -1.49
N ASP A 85 8.15 17.36 -0.24
CA ASP A 85 8.40 18.57 0.54
C ASP A 85 9.83 18.60 1.09
N SER A 86 10.69 19.40 0.47
CA SER A 86 12.06 19.67 0.92
C SER A 86 12.17 20.28 2.32
N LYS A 87 11.08 20.81 2.89
CA LYS A 87 11.02 21.33 4.27
C LYS A 87 10.56 20.27 5.28
N ALA A 88 10.03 19.14 4.81
CA ALA A 88 9.64 18.05 5.69
C ALA A 88 10.89 17.35 6.26
N VAL A 89 10.80 16.95 7.53
CA VAL A 89 11.87 16.17 8.16
C VAL A 89 11.83 14.77 7.57
N GLY A 90 12.68 14.49 6.57
CA GLY A 90 12.72 13.21 5.87
C GLY A 90 12.92 12.00 6.80
N GLU A 91 13.57 12.20 7.96
CA GLU A 91 13.70 11.17 9.00
C GLU A 91 12.38 10.79 9.67
N LEU A 92 11.33 11.63 9.61
CA LEU A 92 9.99 11.30 10.12
C LEU A 92 9.12 10.62 9.06
N ALA A 93 9.60 10.50 7.81
CA ALA A 93 8.80 10.01 6.70
C ALA A 93 8.25 8.59 6.93
N GLY A 94 9.05 7.73 7.56
CA GLY A 94 8.62 6.36 7.87
C GLY A 94 7.49 6.31 8.89
N ILE A 95 7.51 7.19 9.89
CA ILE A 95 6.45 7.29 10.91
C ILE A 95 5.20 7.93 10.30
N ALA A 96 5.33 9.00 9.52
CA ALA A 96 4.20 9.67 8.88
C ALA A 96 3.47 8.76 7.88
N VAL A 97 4.18 8.11 6.97
CA VAL A 97 3.58 7.18 6.00
C VAL A 97 3.07 5.91 6.69
N GLY A 98 3.80 5.37 7.67
CA GLY A 98 3.36 4.19 8.42
C GLY A 98 2.10 4.43 9.24
N SER A 99 2.00 5.58 9.93
CA SER A 99 0.80 5.96 10.68
C SER A 99 -0.39 6.23 9.76
N ALA A 100 -0.19 6.90 8.62
CA ALA A 100 -1.25 7.10 7.64
C ALA A 100 -1.82 5.77 7.12
N VAL A 101 -0.96 4.81 6.77
CA VAL A 101 -1.39 3.46 6.33
C VAL A 101 -2.14 2.73 7.44
N CYS A 102 -1.69 2.78 8.69
CA CYS A 102 -2.42 2.17 9.82
C CYS A 102 -3.81 2.79 10.01
N ILE A 103 -3.90 4.13 10.01
CA ILE A 103 -5.17 4.85 10.21
C ILE A 103 -6.13 4.54 9.06
N THR A 104 -5.67 4.64 7.81
CA THR A 104 -6.53 4.36 6.66
C THR A 104 -6.95 2.90 6.60
N SER A 105 -6.12 1.95 7.06
CA SER A 105 -6.48 0.53 7.16
C SER A 105 -7.54 0.26 8.23
N ILE A 106 -7.50 0.97 9.37
CA ILE A 106 -8.53 0.87 10.41
C ILE A 106 -9.86 1.44 9.90
N LEU A 107 -9.82 2.58 9.19
CA LEU A 107 -11.00 3.20 8.61
C LEU A 107 -11.60 2.35 7.48
N ALA A 108 -10.76 1.82 6.60
CA ALA A 108 -11.17 0.96 5.50
C ALA A 108 -11.68 -0.40 5.98
N GLY A 109 -11.12 -0.95 7.06
CA GLY A 109 -11.41 -2.31 7.55
C GLY A 109 -12.87 -2.58 7.91
N ASN A 110 -13.66 -1.54 8.19
CA ASN A 110 -15.09 -1.66 8.47
C ASN A 110 -15.95 -1.82 7.20
N ASP A 111 -15.53 -1.28 6.06
CA ASP A 111 -16.28 -1.31 4.78
C ASP A 111 -15.64 -2.24 3.74
N ILE A 112 -14.31 -2.38 3.78
CA ILE A 112 -13.47 -3.24 2.95
C ILE A 112 -12.79 -4.22 3.91
N ARG A 113 -13.34 -5.45 4.00
CA ARG A 113 -12.73 -6.49 4.85
C ARG A 113 -11.44 -6.95 4.18
N GLY A 114 -10.34 -6.35 4.59
CA GLY A 114 -9.01 -6.93 4.44
C GLY A 114 -8.91 -8.19 5.30
N ASP A 115 -8.40 -9.26 4.71
CA ASP A 115 -8.25 -10.62 5.25
C ASP A 115 -7.71 -10.75 6.69
N MET A 116 -7.07 -9.74 7.25
CA MET A 116 -6.61 -9.76 8.64
C MET A 116 -7.72 -10.06 9.68
N LEU A 117 -9.00 -9.82 9.34
CA LEU A 117 -10.16 -10.17 10.18
C LEU A 117 -10.89 -11.46 9.78
N GLN A 118 -10.59 -12.09 8.64
CA GLN A 118 -11.17 -13.38 8.23
C GLN A 118 -10.68 -14.52 9.14
N PHE A 119 -9.40 -14.50 9.51
CA PHE A 119 -8.83 -15.48 10.43
C PHE A 119 -9.47 -15.47 11.83
N TYR A 120 -10.02 -14.34 12.27
CA TYR A 120 -10.70 -14.26 13.56
C TYR A 120 -12.18 -14.71 13.50
N SER A 121 -12.80 -14.67 12.31
CA SER A 121 -14.20 -15.08 12.13
C SER A 121 -14.36 -16.53 11.67
N SER A 122 -13.34 -17.15 11.08
CA SER A 122 -13.40 -18.53 10.59
C SER A 122 -13.07 -19.60 11.65
N ASN A 123 -12.92 -19.20 12.92
CA ASN A 123 -12.62 -20.09 14.05
C ASN A 123 -13.72 -20.06 15.13
N ARG A 124 -14.95 -19.73 14.74
CA ARG A 124 -16.18 -20.00 15.51
C ARG A 124 -17.19 -20.72 14.63
#